data_AF-A0A1G7ED32-F1
#
_entry.id   AF-A0A1G7ED32-F1
#
_cell.length_a   1.000
_cell.length_b   1.000
_cell.length_c   1.000
_cell.angle_alpha   90.00
_cell.angle_beta   90.00
_cell.angle_gamma   90.00
#
_symmetry.space_group_name_H-M   'P 1'
#
loop_
_entity.id
_entity.type
_entity.pdbx_description
1 polymer ?
#
loop_
_entity_poly.entity_id
_entity_poly.type
_entity_poly.pdbx_seq_one_letter_code
_entity_poly.pdbx_strand_id
1 'polypeptide(L)'
;MNNFFCLFLITTKTTMIENIRSMFSKMNDKTRQEALDCLMAEFNQESNKFLRQNWIIGGRIPEEYQEKIVHIFQNLLRTQIYRVNEIKVNF
;
A
#
# COMPACT_ATOMS: atom_id res chain seq x y z
N MET A 1 31.72 -12.66 11.95
CA MET A 1 31.22 -11.41 11.32
C MET A 1 29.96 -11.75 10.54
N ASN A 2 28.95 -10.87 10.66
CA ASN A 2 27.67 -10.86 9.95
C ASN A 2 26.61 -11.88 10.39
N ASN A 3 26.09 -11.64 11.60
CA ASN A 3 24.65 -11.73 11.88
C ASN A 3 23.89 -10.92 10.81
N PHE A 4 22.92 -11.51 10.10
CA PHE A 4 21.63 -10.89 9.66
C PHE A 4 20.85 -11.69 8.60
N PHE A 5 20.89 -13.03 8.63
CA PHE A 5 19.93 -13.84 7.87
C PHE A 5 19.28 -14.84 8.83
N CYS A 6 17.96 -14.99 8.74
CA CYS A 6 17.06 -15.83 9.56
C CYS A 6 16.37 -15.18 10.77
N LEU A 7 15.57 -14.14 10.52
CA LEU A 7 14.25 -13.98 11.16
C LEU A 7 13.17 -13.96 10.06
N PHE A 8 13.13 -15.03 9.29
CA PHE A 8 11.96 -15.42 8.49
C PHE A 8 11.40 -16.66 9.20
N LEU A 9 10.08 -16.70 9.43
CA LEU A 9 9.31 -17.71 10.20
C LEU A 9 9.10 -17.38 11.68
N ILE A 10 8.36 -16.31 11.96
CA ILE A 10 7.32 -16.38 12.99
C ILE A 10 6.00 -16.18 12.26
N THR A 11 5.20 -17.24 12.28
CA THR A 11 3.82 -17.36 11.82
C THR A 11 2.99 -16.11 12.15
N THR A 12 2.63 -15.29 11.17
CA THR A 12 1.69 -14.20 11.42
C THR A 12 0.35 -14.54 10.82
N LYS A 13 -0.68 -14.56 11.67
CA LYS A 13 -2.04 -14.22 11.26
C LYS A 13 -1.92 -12.84 10.60
N THR A 14 -1.82 -12.79 9.27
CA THR A 14 -1.54 -11.56 8.53
C THR A 14 -2.57 -10.53 8.92
N THR A 15 -2.13 -9.49 9.64
CA THR A 15 -3.07 -8.43 10.01
C THR A 15 -3.39 -7.65 8.74
N MET A 16 -4.63 -7.15 8.62
CA MET A 16 -5.06 -6.37 7.44
C MET A 16 -4.11 -5.17 7.17
N ILE A 17 -3.49 -4.64 8.22
CA ILE A 17 -2.48 -3.58 8.16
C ILE A 17 -1.20 -4.04 7.44
N GLU A 18 -0.70 -5.24 7.71
CA GLU A 18 0.47 -5.79 7.00
C GLU A 18 0.17 -6.03 5.52
N ASN A 19 -1.05 -6.47 5.20
CA ASN A 19 -1.50 -6.63 3.82
C ASN A 19 -1.49 -5.27 3.09
N ILE A 20 -2.09 -4.23 3.69
CA ILE A 20 -2.07 -2.87 3.15
C ILE A 20 -0.64 -2.38 2.91
N ARG A 21 0.28 -2.61 3.87
CA ARG A 21 1.69 -2.23 3.74
C ARG A 21 2.40 -2.97 2.60
N SER A 22 2.13 -4.26 2.46
CA SER A 22 2.64 -5.11 1.38
C SER A 22 2.11 -4.68 0.01
N MET A 23 0.85 -4.26 -0.07
CA MET A 23 0.28 -3.73 -1.32
C MET A 23 0.91 -2.39 -1.70
N PHE A 24 1.09 -1.49 -0.73
CA PHE A 24 1.72 -0.19 -0.95
C PHE A 24 3.18 -0.32 -1.42
N SER A 25 3.92 -1.32 -0.91
CA SER A 25 5.31 -1.56 -1.34
C SER A 25 5.41 -2.02 -2.80
N LYS A 26 4.39 -2.74 -3.32
CA LYS A 26 4.31 -3.20 -4.72
C LYS A 26 3.91 -2.11 -5.72
N MET A 27 3.36 -0.99 -5.26
CA MET A 27 3.01 0.14 -6.12
C MET A 27 4.26 0.89 -6.59
N ASN A 28 4.25 1.39 -7.82
CA ASN A 28 5.26 2.32 -8.31
C ASN A 28 5.04 3.73 -7.73
N ASP A 29 5.98 4.64 -7.90
CA ASP A 29 5.93 5.95 -7.25
C ASP A 29 4.72 6.80 -7.68
N LYS A 30 4.31 6.71 -8.95
CA LYS A 30 3.08 7.37 -9.44
C LYS A 30 1.83 6.82 -8.76
N THR A 31 1.69 5.50 -8.72
CA THR A 31 0.54 4.82 -8.12
C THR A 31 0.53 4.98 -6.60
N ARG A 32 1.69 5.10 -5.94
CA ARG A 32 1.78 5.44 -4.50
C ARG A 32 1.27 6.84 -4.22
N GLN A 33 1.59 7.81 -5.08
CA GLN A 33 1.08 9.17 -4.95
C GLN A 33 -0.44 9.19 -5.15
N GLU A 34 -0.94 8.55 -6.22
CA GLU A 34 -2.38 8.37 -6.46
C GLU A 34 -3.08 7.70 -5.25
N ALA A 35 -2.45 6.68 -4.65
CA ALA A 35 -2.98 6.02 -3.46
C ALA A 35 -3.11 6.97 -2.28
N LEU A 36 -2.08 7.77 -1.98
CA LEU A 36 -2.13 8.72 -0.88
C LEU A 36 -3.17 9.82 -1.13
N ASP A 37 -3.28 10.31 -2.36
CA ASP A 37 -4.28 11.32 -2.75
C ASP A 37 -5.71 10.77 -2.61
N CYS A 38 -5.95 9.52 -3.01
CA CYS A 38 -7.23 8.84 -2.78
C CYS A 38 -7.55 8.72 -1.28
N LEU A 39 -6.57 8.35 -0.46
CA LEU A 39 -6.76 8.25 0.99
C LEU A 39 -7.02 9.62 1.63
N MET A 40 -6.34 10.68 1.16
CA MET A 40 -6.61 12.04 1.61
C MET A 40 -8.05 12.45 1.30
N ALA A 41 -8.50 12.26 0.06
CA ALA A 41 -9.83 12.64 -0.37
C ALA A 41 -10.94 11.84 0.35
N GLU A 42 -10.75 10.52 0.50
CA GLU A 42 -11.77 9.64 1.06
C GLU A 42 -11.93 9.78 2.57
N PHE A 43 -10.83 10.03 3.30
CA PHE A 43 -10.81 10.10 4.76
C PHE A 43 -10.58 11.52 5.30
N ASN A 44 -10.68 12.53 4.42
CA ASN A 44 -10.50 13.96 4.70
C ASN A 44 -9.26 14.26 5.55
N GLN A 45 -8.14 13.62 5.23
CA GLN A 45 -6.89 13.73 5.99
C GLN A 45 -6.08 14.94 5.54
N GLU A 46 -5.37 15.57 6.47
CA GLU A 46 -4.69 16.85 6.23
C GLU A 46 -3.46 16.74 5.32
N SER A 47 -2.76 15.60 5.30
CA SER A 47 -1.57 15.47 4.44
C SER A 47 -1.18 14.04 4.06
N ASN A 48 -0.66 13.92 2.84
CA ASN A 48 -0.02 12.71 2.31
C ASN A 48 1.14 12.23 3.19
N LYS A 49 1.91 13.18 3.74
CA LYS A 49 3.03 12.87 4.64
C LYS A 49 2.54 12.25 5.95
N PHE A 50 1.47 12.78 6.52
CA PHE A 50 0.85 12.23 7.73
C PHE A 50 0.33 10.81 7.49
N LEU A 51 -0.40 10.59 6.40
CA LEU A 51 -0.90 9.27 6.00
C LEU A 51 0.25 8.26 5.83
N ARG A 52 1.28 8.62 5.07
CA ARG A 52 2.41 7.74 4.84
C ARG A 52 3.12 7.37 6.15
N GLN A 53 3.39 8.35 7.01
CA GLN A 53 4.15 8.13 8.24
C GLN A 53 3.33 7.41 9.31
N ASN A 54 2.07 7.77 9.52
CA ASN A 54 1.27 7.21 10.61
C ASN A 54 0.55 5.92 10.20
N TRP A 55 -0.04 5.88 9.00
CA TRP A 55 -0.87 4.76 8.58
C TRP A 55 -0.02 3.66 7.94
N ILE A 56 0.77 4.00 6.93
CA ILE A 56 1.52 3.00 6.15
C ILE A 56 2.75 2.50 6.91
N ILE A 57 3.61 3.43 7.34
CA ILE A 57 4.85 3.11 8.08
C ILE A 57 4.51 2.76 9.54
N GLY A 58 3.78 3.63 10.22
CA GLY A 58 3.42 3.47 11.64
C GLY A 58 2.39 2.38 11.91
N GLY A 59 1.66 1.91 10.89
CA GLY A 59 0.65 0.85 11.04
C GLY A 59 -0.55 1.25 11.88
N ARG A 60 -0.84 2.54 12.03
CA ARG A 60 -1.94 3.07 12.85
C ARG A 60 -3.16 3.36 11.99
N ILE A 61 -3.73 2.31 11.40
CA ILE A 61 -4.90 2.39 10.51
C ILE A 61 -6.15 2.00 11.30
N PRO A 62 -7.17 2.86 11.43
CA PRO A 62 -8.45 2.49 12.04
C PRO A 62 -9.07 1.27 11.35
N GLU A 63 -9.55 0.29 12.12
CA GLU A 63 -10.08 -0.98 11.56
C GLU A 63 -11.23 -0.76 10.58
N GLU A 64 -12.09 0.22 10.87
CA GLU A 64 -13.20 0.65 10.01
C GLU A 64 -12.77 1.13 8.61
N TYR A 65 -11.51 1.55 8.45
CA TYR A 65 -10.97 2.00 7.16
C TYR A 65 -10.17 0.93 6.45
N GLN A 66 -9.68 -0.10 7.16
CA GLN A 66 -8.75 -1.08 6.61
C GLN A 66 -9.32 -1.81 5.39
N GLU A 67 -10.57 -2.26 5.45
CA GLU A 67 -11.22 -2.96 4.33
C GLU A 67 -11.33 -2.08 3.08
N LYS A 68 -11.73 -0.82 3.27
CA LYS A 68 -11.88 0.15 2.18
C LYS A 68 -10.53 0.52 1.57
N ILE A 69 -9.49 0.67 2.40
CA ILE A 69 -8.11 0.90 1.95
C ILE A 69 -7.61 -0.27 1.10
N VAL A 70 -7.88 -1.51 1.52
CA VAL A 70 -7.55 -2.70 0.71
C VAL A 70 -8.22 -2.64 -0.65
N HIS A 71 -9.52 -2.31 -0.72
CA HIS A 71 -10.22 -2.16 -2.00
C HIS A 71 -9.60 -1.10 -2.91
N ILE A 72 -9.30 0.09 -2.37
CA ILE A 72 -8.65 1.17 -3.12
C ILE A 72 -7.30 0.68 -3.66
N PHE A 73 -6.48 0.05 -2.81
CA PHE A 73 -5.14 -0.40 -3.20
C PHE A 73 -5.17 -1.53 -4.22
N GLN A 74 -6.16 -2.43 -4.14
CA GLN A 74 -6.36 -3.51 -5.11
C GLN A 74 -6.70 -2.93 -6.49
N ASN A 75 -7.60 -1.94 -6.53
CA ASN A 75 -7.99 -1.27 -7.77
C ASN A 75 -6.80 -0.54 -8.40
N LEU A 76 -6.03 0.21 -7.60
CA LEU A 76 -4.84 0.92 -8.08
C LEU A 76 -3.77 -0.04 -8.62
N LEU A 77 -3.51 -1.16 -7.94
CA LEU A 77 -2.56 -2.17 -8.43
C LEU A 77 -3.05 -2.83 -9.73
N ARG A 78 -4.35 -3.10 -9.87
CA ARG A 78 -4.91 -3.60 -11.13
C ARG A 78 -4.68 -2.58 -12.25
N THR A 79 -5.03 -1.31 -12.03
CA THR A 79 -4.81 -0.24 -13.01
C THR A 79 -3.34 -0.08 -13.37
N GLN A 80 -2.43 -0.18 -12.41
CA GLN A 80 -0.99 -0.17 -12.66
C GLN A 80 -0.58 -1.29 -13.64
N ILE A 81 -1.04 -2.52 -13.40
CA ILE A 81 -0.73 -3.67 -14.27
C ILE A 81 -1.30 -3.47 -15.67
N TYR A 82 -2.55 -3.00 -15.78
CA TYR A 82 -3.17 -2.72 -17.09
C TYR A 82 -2.38 -1.67 -17.88
N ARG A 83 -2.01 -0.54 -17.26
CA ARG A 83 -1.20 0.51 -17.91
C ARG A 83 0.15 -0.02 -18.40
N VAL A 84 0.81 -0.89 -17.62
CA VAL A 84 2.08 -1.52 -18.03
C VAL A 84 1.88 -2.45 -19.22
N ASN A 85 0.77 -3.20 -19.26
CA ASN A 85 0.48 -4.12 -20.36
C ASN A 85 0.09 -3.39 -21.65
N GLU A 86 -0.64 -2.28 -21.59
CA GLU A 86 -0.94 -1.45 -22.78
C GLU A 86 0.34 -0.91 -23.43
N ILE A 87 1.32 -0.50 -22.62
CA ILE A 87 2.62 -0.06 -23.13
C ILE A 87 3.30 -1.21 -23.88
N LYS A 88 3.26 -2.45 -23.35
CA LYS A 88 3.89 -3.62 -23.98
C LYS A 88 3.24 -4.07 -25.29
N VAL A 89 1.93 -3.88 -25.44
CA VAL A 89 1.20 -4.32 -26.66
C VAL A 89 1.40 -3.33 -27.82
N ASN A 90 1.70 -2.06 -27.52
CA ASN A 90 1.90 -1.02 -28.53
C ASN A 90 3.36 -0.90 -29.02
N PHE A 91 4.20 -1.93 -28.82
CA PHE A 91 5.57 -2.01 -29.36
C PHE A 91 5.67 -3.07 -30.46
#